data_AF-A0A3E1RDJ9-F1
#
_entry.id   AF-A0A3E1RDJ9-F1
#
_cell.length_a   1.000
_cell.length_b   1.000
_cell.length_c   1.000
_cell.angle_alpha   90.00
_cell.angle_beta   90.00
_cell.angle_gamma   90.00
#
_symmetry.space_group_name_H-M   'P 1'
#
loop_
_entity.id
_entity.type
_entity.pdbx_description
1 polymer ?
#
loop_
_entity_poly.entity_id
_entity_poly.type
_entity_poly.pdbx_seq_one_letter_code
_entity_poly.pdbx_strand_id
1 'polypeptide(L)'
;MELTPLVPAYGAQDGTLEINTDISEASAIEIEKHLERLFGYYHYEQVTLKINSPGGAVIGLEHILECVERWRTAGRSVQTLAMFRAASAAAMLMALGEVGSRTAHRNTSLLYHHARVGSNAYTLTSGVADKLAAVLKVVDQGLVQRLVNHCNQGFGGGLGLAVEGAVRCQMLHTQGLEIAQDLGVSEERRPLKWLKPVVRMWADCQARQTLAPYTKHLSTRMEEDASMDLREAWALGLLDRVKGVPRLEARLAVVPVQTAVQAPAQQRPRLASL
;
A
#
# COMPACT_ATOMS: atom_id res chain seq x y z
N MET A 1 -47.56 -20.70 7.60
CA MET A 1 -46.47 -20.27 6.71
C MET A 1 -45.71 -19.20 7.46
N GLU A 2 -44.80 -19.63 8.34
CA GLU A 2 -44.03 -18.72 9.20
C GLU A 2 -42.98 -18.02 8.34
N LEU A 3 -43.01 -16.69 8.36
CA LEU A 3 -41.97 -15.85 7.76
C LEU A 3 -40.72 -16.00 8.63
N THR A 4 -39.74 -16.75 8.13
CA THR A 4 -38.38 -16.77 8.66
C THR A 4 -37.88 -15.33 8.74
N PRO A 5 -37.36 -14.86 9.89
CA PRO A 5 -36.85 -13.50 9.97
C PRO A 5 -35.64 -13.38 9.04
N LEU A 6 -35.64 -12.34 8.20
CA LEU A 6 -34.47 -11.91 7.43
C LEU A 6 -33.34 -11.61 8.43
N VAL A 7 -32.41 -12.54 8.54
CA VAL A 7 -31.10 -12.30 9.16
C VAL A 7 -30.49 -11.08 8.44
N PRO A 8 -29.99 -10.06 9.16
CA PRO A 8 -29.41 -8.89 8.49
C PRO A 8 -28.26 -9.33 7.59
N ALA A 9 -28.23 -8.79 6.36
CA ALA A 9 -27.32 -9.15 5.26
C ALA A 9 -25.82 -8.82 5.49
N TYR A 10 -25.38 -8.69 6.75
CA TYR A 10 -24.00 -8.42 7.13
C TYR A 10 -23.62 -9.31 8.32
N GLY A 11 -23.56 -10.62 8.07
CA GLY A 11 -22.90 -11.57 8.97
C GLY A 11 -21.38 -11.41 8.86
N ALA A 12 -20.73 -11.15 9.98
CA ALA A 12 -19.27 -11.10 10.08
C ALA A 12 -18.66 -12.50 10.03
N GLN A 13 -18.62 -13.16 8.87
CA GLN A 13 -18.05 -14.51 8.78
C GLN A 13 -16.59 -14.56 8.32
N ASP A 14 -16.06 -13.54 7.62
CA ASP A 14 -14.77 -13.70 6.93
C ASP A 14 -13.73 -12.61 7.21
N GLY A 15 -13.96 -11.72 8.18
CA GLY A 15 -13.00 -10.64 8.48
C GLY A 15 -12.72 -9.74 7.26
N THR A 16 -13.73 -9.44 6.45
CA THR A 16 -13.57 -8.61 5.24
C THR A 16 -14.36 -7.30 5.33
N LEU A 17 -13.80 -6.22 4.80
CA LEU A 17 -14.46 -4.93 4.64
C LEU A 17 -14.36 -4.49 3.18
N GLU A 18 -15.49 -4.21 2.54
CA GLU A 18 -15.50 -3.75 1.15
C GLU A 18 -15.52 -2.23 1.03
N ILE A 19 -14.61 -1.67 0.22
CA ILE A 19 -14.49 -0.24 -0.08
C ILE A 19 -14.82 -0.06 -1.56
N ASN A 20 -16.10 0.18 -1.85
CA ASN A 20 -16.64 0.28 -3.21
C ASN A 20 -17.08 1.71 -3.60
N THR A 21 -16.78 2.71 -2.76
CA THR A 21 -17.13 4.12 -2.96
C THR A 21 -15.87 4.99 -3.10
N ASP A 22 -16.06 6.28 -3.34
CA ASP A 22 -15.01 7.27 -3.16
C ASP A 22 -14.56 7.34 -1.69
N ILE A 23 -13.31 7.78 -1.49
CA ILE A 23 -12.76 8.06 -0.16
C ILE A 23 -13.14 9.49 0.22
N SER A 24 -14.22 9.62 0.99
CA SER A 24 -14.71 10.86 1.59
C SER A 24 -14.69 10.77 3.11
N GLU A 25 -14.88 11.89 3.81
CA GLU A 25 -15.04 11.92 5.28
C GLU A 25 -16.15 10.96 5.75
N ALA A 26 -17.29 10.97 5.04
CA ALA A 26 -18.41 10.07 5.35
C ALA A 26 -18.01 8.60 5.20
N SER A 27 -17.36 8.23 4.09
CA SER A 27 -16.89 6.86 3.90
C SER A 27 -15.81 6.45 4.91
N ALA A 28 -14.94 7.37 5.33
CA ALA A 28 -13.87 7.12 6.28
C ALA A 28 -14.42 6.81 7.67
N ILE A 29 -15.46 7.54 8.11
CA ILE A 29 -16.18 7.26 9.36
C ILE A 29 -16.85 5.88 9.32
N GLU A 30 -17.46 5.50 8.19
CA GLU A 30 -18.09 4.18 8.07
C GLU A 30 -17.06 3.05 8.04
N ILE A 31 -15.90 3.25 7.38
CA ILE A 31 -14.77 2.31 7.42
C ILE A 31 -14.27 2.14 8.85
N GLU A 32 -14.09 3.23 9.61
CA GLU A 32 -13.68 3.17 11.01
C GLU A 32 -14.66 2.35 11.85
N LYS A 33 -15.97 2.66 11.80
CA LYS A 33 -17.00 1.91 12.55
C LYS A 33 -16.98 0.42 12.20
N HIS A 34 -16.72 0.08 10.94
CA HIS A 34 -16.61 -1.31 10.52
C HIS A 34 -15.35 -1.98 11.04
N LEU A 35 -14.20 -1.31 11.02
CA LEU A 35 -12.97 -1.81 11.62
C LEU A 35 -13.13 -2.00 13.14
N GLU A 36 -13.76 -1.05 13.84
CA GLU A 36 -14.08 -1.16 15.26
C GLU A 36 -14.98 -2.35 15.55
N ARG A 37 -15.97 -2.61 14.69
CA ARG A 37 -16.83 -3.78 14.84
C ARG A 37 -16.04 -5.07 14.61
N LEU A 38 -15.23 -5.16 13.56
CA LEU A 38 -14.47 -6.37 13.22
C LEU A 38 -13.38 -6.69 14.26
N PHE A 39 -12.60 -5.69 14.66
CA PHE A 39 -11.50 -5.88 15.61
C PHE A 39 -11.93 -5.79 17.08
N GLY A 40 -12.84 -4.88 17.40
CA GLY A 40 -13.29 -4.60 18.75
C GLY A 40 -14.38 -5.54 19.23
N TYR A 41 -15.42 -5.77 18.44
CA TYR A 41 -16.55 -6.63 18.84
C TYR A 41 -16.33 -8.09 18.44
N TYR A 42 -15.95 -8.35 17.18
CA TYR A 42 -15.76 -9.72 16.68
C TYR A 42 -14.36 -10.29 16.94
N HIS A 43 -13.42 -9.47 17.43
CA HIS A 43 -12.05 -9.88 17.77
C HIS A 43 -11.31 -10.61 16.64
N TYR A 44 -11.55 -10.24 15.37
CA TYR A 44 -10.74 -10.75 14.28
C TYR A 44 -9.26 -10.38 14.49
N GLU A 45 -8.34 -11.32 14.36
CA GLU A 45 -6.90 -10.99 14.37
C GLU A 45 -6.48 -10.26 13.08
N GLN A 46 -7.20 -10.54 12.00
CA GLN A 46 -6.88 -10.06 10.67
C GLN A 46 -8.15 -9.61 9.96
N VAL A 47 -8.09 -8.45 9.32
CA VAL A 47 -9.13 -7.95 8.42
C VAL A 47 -8.57 -7.70 7.02
N THR A 48 -9.31 -8.05 5.98
CA THR A 48 -8.96 -7.73 4.58
C THR A 48 -9.84 -6.59 4.06
N LEU A 49 -9.21 -5.49 3.67
CA LEU A 49 -9.84 -4.40 2.94
C LEU A 49 -9.90 -4.76 1.45
N LYS A 50 -11.11 -5.01 0.94
CA LYS A 50 -11.36 -5.26 -0.48
C LYS A 50 -11.63 -3.93 -1.17
N ILE A 51 -10.65 -3.43 -1.92
CA ILE A 51 -10.62 -2.07 -2.46
C ILE A 51 -11.05 -2.08 -3.93
N ASN A 52 -12.11 -1.32 -4.21
CA ASN A 52 -12.57 -0.97 -5.54
C ASN A 52 -13.03 0.50 -5.55
N SER A 53 -12.07 1.42 -5.58
CA SER A 53 -12.34 2.85 -5.35
C SER A 53 -11.56 3.74 -6.32
N PRO A 54 -12.17 4.85 -6.80
CA PRO A 54 -11.45 5.89 -7.55
C PRO A 54 -10.50 6.71 -6.67
N GLY A 55 -10.50 6.52 -5.35
CA GLY A 55 -9.85 7.40 -4.40
C GLY A 55 -10.76 8.53 -3.96
N GLY A 56 -10.19 9.66 -3.53
CA GLY A 56 -10.95 10.79 -3.02
C GLY A 56 -10.08 11.74 -2.18
N ALA A 57 -10.68 12.30 -1.12
CA ALA A 57 -10.06 13.32 -0.28
C ALA A 57 -8.89 12.77 0.54
N VAL A 58 -7.80 13.56 0.61
CA VAL A 58 -6.62 13.26 1.44
C VAL A 58 -7.00 13.16 2.92
N ILE A 59 -7.94 14.00 3.40
CA ILE A 59 -8.43 13.94 4.78
C ILE A 59 -9.09 12.59 5.08
N GLY A 60 -9.91 12.08 4.16
CA GLY A 60 -10.52 10.75 4.31
C GLY A 60 -9.48 9.63 4.32
N LEU A 61 -8.46 9.73 3.47
CA LEU A 61 -7.33 8.78 3.49
C LEU A 61 -6.59 8.80 4.83
N GLU A 62 -6.18 9.97 5.30
CA GLU A 62 -5.42 10.11 6.54
C GLU A 62 -6.22 9.56 7.74
N HIS A 63 -7.52 9.84 7.81
CA HIS A 63 -8.40 9.27 8.85
C HIS A 63 -8.39 7.73 8.82
N ILE A 64 -8.55 7.12 7.65
CA ILE A 64 -8.51 5.66 7.52
C ILE A 64 -7.14 5.11 7.92
N LEU A 65 -6.05 5.77 7.52
CA LEU A 65 -4.69 5.33 7.87
C LEU A 65 -4.41 5.42 9.37
N GLU A 66 -4.90 6.45 10.04
CA GLU A 66 -4.84 6.56 11.51
C GLU A 66 -5.61 5.43 12.19
N CYS A 67 -6.79 5.08 11.67
CA CYS A 67 -7.56 3.94 12.16
C CYS A 67 -6.80 2.62 11.98
N VAL A 68 -6.23 2.39 10.80
CA VAL A 68 -5.43 1.20 10.50
C VAL A 68 -4.22 1.11 11.41
N GLU A 69 -3.50 2.21 11.63
CA GLU A 69 -2.32 2.24 12.50
C GLU A 69 -2.68 1.97 13.98
N ARG A 70 -3.80 2.51 14.45
CA ARG A 70 -4.32 2.23 15.80
C ARG A 70 -4.55 0.73 16.00
N TRP A 71 -5.12 0.05 15.01
CA TRP A 71 -5.32 -1.40 15.08
C TRP A 71 -4.01 -2.19 14.91
N ARG A 72 -3.11 -1.74 14.04
CA ARG A 72 -1.78 -2.34 13.86
C ARG A 72 -0.96 -2.32 15.14
N THR A 73 -0.92 -1.17 15.83
CA THR A 73 -0.25 -1.03 17.13
C THR A 73 -0.89 -1.88 18.23
N ALA A 74 -2.19 -2.19 18.12
CA ALA A 74 -2.89 -3.15 18.96
C ALA A 74 -2.67 -4.63 18.56
N GLY A 75 -1.74 -4.92 17.64
CA GLY A 75 -1.39 -6.27 17.21
C GLY A 75 -2.31 -6.87 16.16
N ARG A 76 -3.19 -6.08 15.54
CA ARG A 76 -4.11 -6.54 14.49
C ARG A 76 -3.49 -6.38 13.11
N SER A 77 -3.85 -7.27 12.19
CA SER A 77 -3.37 -7.23 10.79
C SER A 77 -4.44 -6.67 9.85
N VAL A 78 -4.06 -5.68 9.03
CA VAL A 78 -4.93 -5.12 7.97
C VAL A 78 -4.34 -5.45 6.61
N GLN A 79 -4.93 -6.43 5.93
CA GLN A 79 -4.58 -6.82 4.57
C GLN A 79 -5.33 -5.99 3.56
N THR A 80 -4.79 -5.86 2.34
CA THR A 80 -5.43 -5.12 1.25
C THR A 80 -5.54 -5.98 0.01
N LEU A 81 -6.71 -5.94 -0.63
CA LEU A 81 -7.00 -6.62 -1.88
C LEU A 81 -7.65 -5.65 -2.86
N ALA A 82 -6.90 -5.18 -3.86
CA ALA A 82 -7.48 -4.42 -4.96
C ALA A 82 -8.13 -5.36 -5.99
N MET A 83 -9.36 -5.05 -6.42
CA MET A 83 -10.15 -5.93 -7.31
C MET A 83 -10.23 -5.42 -8.75
N PHE A 84 -10.86 -4.27 -8.96
CA PHE A 84 -11.03 -3.69 -10.31
C PHE A 84 -10.24 -2.39 -10.46
N ARG A 85 -10.33 -1.49 -9.48
CA ARG A 85 -9.63 -0.22 -9.49
C ARG A 85 -9.19 0.17 -8.09
N ALA A 86 -7.95 0.60 -7.95
CA ALA A 86 -7.49 1.39 -6.81
C ALA A 86 -6.72 2.58 -7.34
N ALA A 87 -7.33 3.76 -7.27
CA ALA A 87 -6.75 5.00 -7.79
C ALA A 87 -6.59 6.03 -6.68
N SER A 88 -5.59 6.92 -6.83
CA SER A 88 -5.35 8.03 -5.93
C SER A 88 -5.21 7.57 -4.47
N ALA A 89 -5.99 8.17 -3.56
CA ALA A 89 -6.09 7.76 -2.16
C ALA A 89 -6.33 6.26 -1.95
N ALA A 90 -7.08 5.59 -2.84
CA ALA A 90 -7.33 4.16 -2.70
C ALA A 90 -6.11 3.30 -3.05
N ALA A 91 -5.30 3.75 -4.02
CA ALA A 91 -4.01 3.12 -4.33
C ALA A 91 -3.04 3.27 -3.15
N MET A 92 -3.00 4.46 -2.55
CA MET A 92 -2.20 4.73 -1.35
C MET A 92 -2.63 3.84 -0.18
N LEU A 93 -3.94 3.76 0.11
CA LEU A 93 -4.47 2.88 1.15
C LEU A 93 -4.09 1.41 0.90
N MET A 94 -4.19 0.96 -0.36
CA MET A 94 -3.79 -0.40 -0.73
C MET A 94 -2.31 -0.66 -0.45
N ALA A 95 -1.42 0.25 -0.86
CA ALA A 95 0.01 0.11 -0.70
C ALA A 95 0.49 0.24 0.76
N LEU A 96 -0.28 0.95 1.60
CA LEU A 96 -0.04 1.15 3.03
C LEU A 96 -0.68 0.05 3.93
N GLY A 97 -1.26 -0.98 3.31
CA GLY A 97 -1.67 -2.21 4.00
C GLY A 97 -0.48 -3.02 4.53
N GLU A 98 -0.77 -4.09 5.27
CA GLU A 98 0.26 -4.96 5.86
C GLU A 98 1.22 -5.53 4.81
N VAL A 99 2.52 -5.22 4.94
CA VAL A 99 3.55 -5.67 3.99
C VAL A 99 3.68 -7.20 4.03
N GLY A 100 3.62 -7.82 2.85
CA GLY A 100 3.50 -9.27 2.67
C GLY A 100 2.05 -9.72 2.41
N SER A 101 1.06 -8.84 2.62
CA SER A 101 -0.36 -9.15 2.46
C SER A 101 -1.11 -8.18 1.54
N ARG A 102 -0.41 -7.35 0.76
CA ARG A 102 -1.01 -6.43 -0.21
C ARG A 102 -1.16 -7.12 -1.56
N THR A 103 -2.40 -7.29 -2.01
CA THR A 103 -2.72 -8.09 -3.20
C THR A 103 -3.52 -7.27 -4.21
N ALA A 104 -3.24 -7.43 -5.50
CA ALA A 104 -4.09 -6.91 -6.58
C ALA A 104 -4.59 -8.06 -7.44
N HIS A 105 -5.80 -7.99 -7.98
CA HIS A 105 -6.25 -8.92 -9.01
C HIS A 105 -5.51 -8.63 -10.33
N ARG A 106 -5.29 -9.65 -11.17
CA ARG A 106 -4.61 -9.46 -12.48
C ARG A 106 -5.23 -8.42 -13.41
N ASN A 107 -6.50 -8.09 -13.21
CA ASN A 107 -7.25 -7.10 -14.01
C ASN A 107 -7.41 -5.75 -13.30
N THR A 108 -6.75 -5.54 -12.16
CA THR A 108 -6.85 -4.30 -11.40
C THR A 108 -6.08 -3.19 -12.10
N SER A 109 -6.73 -2.02 -12.25
CA SER A 109 -6.04 -0.77 -12.57
C SER A 109 -5.56 -0.07 -11.30
N LEU A 110 -4.25 0.18 -11.22
CA LEU A 110 -3.63 0.99 -10.16
C LEU A 110 -3.28 2.36 -10.71
N LEU A 111 -3.52 3.42 -9.94
CA LEU A 111 -3.12 4.78 -10.29
C LEU A 111 -2.62 5.51 -9.04
N TYR A 112 -1.34 5.85 -9.01
CA TYR A 112 -0.73 6.70 -7.99
C TYR A 112 -0.42 8.05 -8.63
N HIS A 113 -0.85 9.13 -8.00
CA HIS A 113 -0.60 10.49 -8.49
C HIS A 113 -0.53 11.48 -7.33
N HIS A 114 0.03 12.66 -7.59
CA HIS A 114 0.09 13.77 -6.63
C HIS A 114 -1.29 14.34 -6.31
N ALA A 115 -1.46 14.88 -5.11
CA ALA A 115 -2.69 15.48 -4.67
C ALA A 115 -3.16 16.57 -5.64
N ARG A 116 -4.48 16.66 -5.82
CA ARG A 116 -5.11 17.64 -6.70
C ARG A 116 -6.03 18.53 -5.90
N VAL A 117 -6.24 19.75 -6.40
CA VAL A 117 -7.25 20.67 -5.87
C VAL A 117 -8.48 20.55 -6.72
N GLY A 118 -9.61 20.20 -6.10
CA GLY A 118 -10.91 20.26 -6.74
C GLY A 118 -11.30 21.72 -7.01
N SER A 119 -11.85 21.99 -8.20
CA SER A 119 -12.27 23.34 -8.61
C SER A 119 -13.55 23.76 -7.87
N ASN A 120 -13.44 24.21 -6.62
CA ASN A 120 -14.54 24.86 -5.93
C ASN A 120 -14.26 26.36 -5.87
N ALA A 121 -14.88 27.13 -6.77
CA ALA A 121 -15.15 28.57 -6.71
C ALA A 121 -14.14 29.49 -5.99
N TYR A 122 -12.84 29.22 -6.05
CA TYR A 122 -11.85 30.15 -5.54
C TYR A 122 -11.71 31.29 -6.53
N THR A 123 -11.88 32.53 -6.06
CA THR A 123 -11.30 33.69 -6.74
C THR A 123 -9.78 33.52 -6.67
N LEU A 124 -9.20 32.93 -7.71
CA LEU A 124 -7.78 32.65 -7.82
C LEU A 124 -7.02 33.95 -7.99
N THR A 125 -6.47 34.48 -6.90
CA THR A 125 -5.44 35.51 -6.94
C THR A 125 -4.06 34.85 -6.95
N SER A 126 -3.02 35.56 -7.41
CA SER A 126 -1.64 35.05 -7.42
C SER A 126 -1.18 34.59 -6.04
N GLY A 127 -1.44 35.40 -5.00
CA GLY A 127 -1.06 35.06 -3.63
C GLY A 127 -1.80 33.84 -3.06
N VAL A 128 -3.02 33.55 -3.51
CA VAL A 128 -3.75 32.32 -3.13
C VAL A 128 -3.17 31.12 -3.88
N ALA A 129 -2.86 31.28 -5.17
CA ALA A 129 -2.25 30.23 -5.98
C ALA A 129 -0.89 29.79 -5.44
N ASP A 130 -0.03 30.74 -5.04
CA ASP A 130 1.30 30.44 -4.48
C ASP A 130 1.19 29.64 -3.17
N LYS A 131 0.26 30.06 -2.28
CA LYS A 131 -0.01 29.34 -1.03
C LYS A 131 -0.54 27.93 -1.29
N LEU A 132 -1.45 27.78 -2.25
CA LEU A 132 -2.04 26.50 -2.60
C LEU A 132 -0.99 25.53 -3.18
N ALA A 133 -0.12 26.03 -4.05
CA ALA A 133 1.01 25.25 -4.59
C ALA A 133 1.96 24.79 -3.49
N ALA A 134 2.26 25.67 -2.51
CA ALA A 134 3.09 25.31 -1.36
C ALA A 134 2.44 24.22 -0.51
N VAL A 135 1.13 24.31 -0.24
CA VAL A 135 0.37 23.29 0.51
C VAL A 135 0.38 21.96 -0.23
N LEU A 136 0.08 21.95 -1.54
CA LEU A 136 0.09 20.73 -2.35
C LEU A 136 1.46 20.05 -2.33
N LYS A 137 2.53 20.83 -2.50
CA LYS A 137 3.89 20.29 -2.46
C LYS A 137 4.20 19.60 -1.12
N VAL A 138 3.74 20.16 0.00
CA VAL A 138 3.90 19.55 1.32
C VAL A 138 3.09 18.27 1.43
N VAL A 139 1.85 18.27 0.95
CA VAL A 139 0.99 17.06 0.94
C VAL A 139 1.62 15.96 0.09
N ASP A 140 2.07 16.28 -1.13
CA ASP A 140 2.69 15.35 -2.06
C ASP A 140 3.95 14.70 -1.47
N GLN A 141 4.83 15.54 -0.91
CA GLN A 141 6.04 15.07 -0.21
C GLN A 141 5.68 14.18 0.98
N GLY A 142 4.65 14.54 1.75
CA GLY A 142 4.16 13.76 2.87
C GLY A 142 3.66 12.37 2.45
N LEU A 143 2.85 12.30 1.39
CA LEU A 143 2.31 11.04 0.86
C LEU A 143 3.41 10.11 0.34
N VAL A 144 4.34 10.65 -0.46
CA VAL A 144 5.49 9.87 -0.96
C VAL A 144 6.35 9.38 0.22
N GLN A 145 6.65 10.26 1.18
CA GLN A 145 7.49 9.89 2.32
C GLN A 145 6.82 8.83 3.20
N ARG A 146 5.50 8.92 3.40
CA ARG A 146 4.73 7.90 4.13
C ARG A 146 4.85 6.53 3.45
N LEU A 147 4.71 6.49 2.12
CA LEU A 147 4.84 5.26 1.34
C LEU A 147 6.26 4.68 1.40
N VAL A 148 7.28 5.53 1.27
CA VAL A 148 8.69 5.13 1.38
C VAL A 148 8.98 4.57 2.78
N ASN A 149 8.54 5.25 3.84
CA ASN A 149 8.75 4.81 5.22
C ASN A 149 8.05 3.48 5.51
N HIS A 150 6.82 3.31 5.03
CA HIS A 150 6.06 2.08 5.16
C HIS A 150 6.75 0.90 4.49
N CYS A 151 7.20 1.06 3.24
CA CYS A 151 7.96 0.04 2.54
C CYS A 151 9.31 -0.23 3.24
N ASN A 152 10.02 0.82 3.63
CA ASN A 152 11.29 0.70 4.36
C ASN A 152 11.14 -0.16 5.61
N GLN A 153 10.11 0.08 6.43
CA GLN A 153 9.85 -0.70 7.64
C GLN A 153 9.45 -2.15 7.30
N GLY A 154 8.49 -2.34 6.40
CA GLY A 154 7.95 -3.68 6.10
C GLY A 154 8.93 -4.62 5.38
N PHE A 155 9.95 -4.09 4.71
CA PHE A 155 11.01 -4.87 4.07
C PHE A 155 12.30 -4.97 4.90
N GLY A 156 12.26 -4.62 6.20
CA GLY A 156 13.40 -4.78 7.11
C GLY A 156 14.51 -3.74 6.95
N GLY A 157 14.18 -2.56 6.44
CA GLY A 157 15.08 -1.43 6.22
C GLY A 157 15.41 -1.17 4.76
N GLY A 158 16.14 -0.09 4.50
CA GLY A 158 16.33 0.44 3.15
C GLY A 158 17.12 -0.49 2.25
N LEU A 159 18.09 -1.20 2.83
CA LEU A 159 18.83 -2.25 2.13
C LEU A 159 17.94 -3.45 1.79
N GLY A 160 17.08 -3.89 2.73
CA GLY A 160 16.15 -4.99 2.51
C GLY A 160 15.16 -4.68 1.39
N LEU A 161 14.58 -3.48 1.40
CA LEU A 161 13.72 -2.99 0.31
C LEU A 161 14.47 -2.95 -1.03
N ALA A 162 15.70 -2.44 -1.06
CA ALA A 162 16.46 -2.31 -2.30
C ALA A 162 16.93 -3.65 -2.86
N VAL A 163 17.24 -4.62 -2.01
CA VAL A 163 17.56 -6.01 -2.40
C VAL A 163 16.32 -6.68 -2.97
N GLU A 164 15.19 -6.62 -2.25
CA GLU A 164 13.92 -7.19 -2.71
C GLU A 164 13.53 -6.61 -4.08
N GLY A 165 13.55 -5.28 -4.23
CA GLY A 165 13.25 -4.61 -5.50
C GLY A 165 14.16 -5.06 -6.65
N ALA A 166 15.45 -5.22 -6.40
CA ALA A 166 16.39 -5.72 -7.41
C ALA A 166 16.11 -7.17 -7.83
N VAL A 167 15.80 -8.06 -6.88
CA VAL A 167 15.42 -9.45 -7.18
C VAL A 167 14.14 -9.50 -8.00
N ARG A 168 13.13 -8.70 -7.63
CA ARG A 168 11.88 -8.57 -8.37
C ARG A 168 12.13 -8.09 -9.81
N CYS A 169 12.99 -7.10 -10.01
CA CYS A 169 13.37 -6.66 -11.34
C CYS A 169 14.11 -7.74 -12.15
N GLN A 170 15.01 -8.50 -11.52
CA GLN A 170 15.71 -9.61 -12.18
C GLN A 170 14.74 -10.71 -12.62
N MET A 171 13.74 -11.01 -11.79
CA MET A 171 12.69 -11.96 -12.13
C MET A 171 11.85 -11.48 -13.31
N LEU A 172 11.47 -10.21 -13.35
CA LEU A 172 10.77 -9.62 -14.51
C LEU A 172 11.63 -9.59 -15.77
N HIS A 173 12.95 -9.45 -15.63
CA HIS A 173 13.87 -9.52 -16.76
C HIS A 173 13.96 -10.94 -17.34
N THR A 174 13.96 -11.96 -16.47
CA THR A 174 14.17 -13.37 -16.86
C THR A 174 12.89 -14.10 -17.24
N GLN A 175 11.77 -13.80 -16.58
CA GLN A 175 10.47 -14.48 -16.73
C GLN A 175 9.37 -13.54 -17.26
N GLY A 176 9.76 -12.39 -17.83
CA GLY A 176 8.81 -11.34 -18.20
C GLY A 176 7.78 -11.77 -19.26
N LEU A 177 8.14 -12.71 -20.13
CA LEU A 177 7.25 -13.23 -21.17
C LEU A 177 6.13 -14.09 -20.55
N GLU A 178 6.49 -15.02 -19.68
CA GLU A 178 5.54 -15.91 -19.03
C GLU A 178 4.64 -15.14 -18.05
N ILE A 179 5.18 -14.15 -17.35
CA ILE A 179 4.38 -13.25 -16.51
C ILE A 179 3.38 -12.44 -17.36
N ALA A 180 3.76 -12.01 -18.56
CA ALA A 180 2.84 -11.32 -19.46
C ALA A 180 1.71 -12.24 -19.95
N GLN A 181 2.03 -13.51 -20.23
CA GLN A 181 1.03 -14.54 -20.58
C GLN A 181 0.06 -14.80 -19.43
N ASP A 182 0.56 -14.96 -18.20
CA ASP A 182 -0.26 -15.15 -17.00
C ASP A 182 -1.22 -13.96 -16.75
N LEU A 183 -0.77 -12.74 -17.08
CA LEU A 183 -1.59 -11.51 -17.04
C LEU A 183 -2.63 -11.42 -18.16
N GLY A 184 -2.63 -12.34 -19.13
CA GLY A 184 -3.50 -12.29 -20.30
C GLY A 184 -3.15 -11.17 -21.28
N VAL A 185 -1.93 -10.63 -21.21
CA VAL A 185 -1.45 -9.59 -22.13
C VAL A 185 -0.99 -10.27 -23.41
N SER A 186 -1.85 -10.23 -24.43
CA SER A 186 -1.62 -10.88 -25.74
C SER A 186 -0.53 -10.22 -26.58
N GLU A 187 -0.03 -9.04 -26.22
CA GLU A 187 0.97 -8.34 -27.03
C GLU A 187 2.39 -8.88 -26.78
N GLU A 188 2.92 -9.51 -27.83
CA GLU A 188 4.33 -9.85 -27.99
C GLU A 188 5.25 -8.70 -27.55
N ARG A 189 6.14 -8.98 -26.60
CA ARG A 189 7.41 -8.27 -26.42
C ARG A 189 7.33 -6.73 -26.34
N ARG A 190 6.29 -6.08 -25.80
CA ARG A 190 6.47 -4.66 -25.45
C ARG A 190 7.56 -4.58 -24.38
N PRO A 191 8.72 -3.96 -24.68
CA PRO A 191 9.76 -3.84 -23.68
C PRO A 191 9.21 -3.02 -22.52
N LEU A 192 9.41 -3.50 -21.30
CA LEU A 192 9.07 -2.76 -20.08
C LEU A 192 9.97 -1.52 -20.01
N LYS A 193 9.55 -0.43 -20.66
CA LYS A 193 10.34 0.81 -20.76
C LYS A 193 10.74 1.35 -19.39
N TRP A 194 9.88 1.14 -18.39
CA TRP A 194 10.10 1.48 -16.98
C TRP A 194 11.09 0.55 -16.26
N LEU A 195 11.34 -0.67 -16.74
CA LEU A 195 12.16 -1.64 -15.99
C LEU A 195 13.61 -1.21 -15.88
N LYS A 196 14.21 -0.72 -16.97
CA LYS A 196 15.61 -0.25 -16.96
C LYS A 196 15.85 0.89 -15.96
N PRO A 197 15.05 1.97 -15.90
CA PRO A 197 15.22 3.00 -14.88
C PRO A 197 14.97 2.47 -13.45
N VAL A 198 14.02 1.56 -13.22
CA VAL A 198 13.78 0.97 -11.89
C VAL A 198 14.96 0.10 -11.43
N VAL A 199 15.53 -0.73 -12.32
CA VAL A 199 16.75 -1.52 -12.04
C VAL A 199 17.90 -0.60 -11.61
N ARG A 200 18.13 0.48 -12.37
CA ARG A 200 19.18 1.45 -12.04
C ARG A 200 18.92 2.13 -10.69
N MET A 201 17.67 2.50 -10.43
CA MET A 201 17.27 3.11 -9.17
C MET A 201 17.56 2.19 -7.98
N TRP A 202 17.23 0.89 -8.06
CA TRP A 202 17.55 -0.07 -7.00
C TRP A 202 19.06 -0.26 -6.81
N ALA A 203 19.82 -0.32 -7.90
CA ALA A 203 21.29 -0.38 -7.84
C ALA A 203 21.88 0.87 -7.16
N ASP A 204 21.37 2.07 -7.49
CA ASP A 204 21.76 3.32 -6.83
C ASP A 204 21.40 3.32 -5.33
N CYS A 205 20.23 2.78 -4.95
CA CYS A 205 19.84 2.68 -3.54
C CYS A 205 20.79 1.77 -2.74
N GLN A 206 21.17 0.62 -3.30
CA GLN A 206 22.10 -0.31 -2.66
C GLN A 206 23.51 0.29 -2.57
N ALA A 207 24.03 0.85 -3.66
CA ALA A 207 25.38 1.41 -3.72
C ALA A 207 25.56 2.60 -2.76
N ARG A 208 24.53 3.43 -2.60
CA ARG A 208 24.57 4.62 -1.75
C ARG A 208 23.99 4.42 -0.35
N GLN A 209 23.44 3.23 -0.07
CA GLN A 209 22.74 2.88 1.17
C GLN A 209 21.67 3.92 1.57
N THR A 210 20.89 4.40 0.59
CA THR A 210 19.84 5.40 0.80
C THR A 210 18.65 5.14 -0.11
N LEU A 211 17.45 5.49 0.36
CA LEU A 211 16.22 5.43 -0.43
C LEU A 211 15.95 6.72 -1.23
N ALA A 212 16.85 7.71 -1.21
CA ALA A 212 16.65 8.96 -1.97
C ALA A 212 16.38 8.74 -3.48
N PRO A 213 17.06 7.80 -4.19
CA PRO A 213 16.71 7.49 -5.58
C PRO A 213 15.29 6.93 -5.72
N TYR A 214 14.87 6.08 -4.78
CA TYR A 214 13.52 5.50 -4.74
C TYR A 214 12.44 6.55 -4.48
N THR A 215 12.64 7.42 -3.48
CA THR A 215 11.75 8.57 -3.20
C THR A 215 11.60 9.45 -4.43
N LYS A 216 12.71 9.79 -5.10
CA LYS A 216 12.70 10.60 -6.32
C LYS A 216 11.93 9.89 -7.44
N HIS A 217 12.18 8.60 -7.64
CA HIS A 217 11.52 7.83 -8.67
C HIS A 217 10.00 7.76 -8.46
N LEU A 218 9.54 7.49 -7.23
CA LEU A 218 8.12 7.50 -6.90
C LEU A 218 7.49 8.87 -7.15
N SER A 219 8.14 9.95 -6.73
CA SER A 219 7.65 11.32 -6.98
C SER A 219 7.47 11.58 -8.46
N THR A 220 8.49 11.30 -9.28
CA THR A 220 8.40 11.47 -10.74
C THR A 220 7.34 10.56 -11.35
N ARG A 221 7.21 9.32 -10.87
CA ARG A 221 6.23 8.37 -11.39
C ARG A 221 4.79 8.80 -11.08
N MET A 222 4.57 9.46 -9.94
CA MET A 222 3.27 10.04 -9.57
C MET A 222 2.94 11.33 -10.37
N GLU A 223 3.94 12.05 -10.86
CA GLU A 223 3.75 13.21 -11.75
C GLU A 223 3.20 12.81 -13.12
N GLU A 224 3.49 11.58 -13.59
CA GLU A 224 2.99 11.08 -14.87
C GLU A 224 1.45 10.93 -14.91
N ASP A 225 0.81 10.84 -13.75
CA ASP A 225 -0.65 10.80 -13.59
C ASP A 225 -1.33 9.73 -14.48
N ALA A 226 -0.65 8.60 -14.66
CA ALA A 226 -1.05 7.52 -15.53
C ALA A 226 -1.09 6.19 -14.78
N SER A 227 -1.97 5.29 -15.24
CA SER A 227 -2.12 3.95 -14.67
C SER A 227 -0.76 3.23 -14.58
N MET A 228 -0.53 2.55 -13.47
CA MET A 228 0.70 1.82 -13.17
C MET A 228 0.55 0.35 -13.50
N ASP A 229 1.52 -0.18 -14.24
CA ASP A 229 1.57 -1.61 -14.56
C ASP A 229 1.68 -2.42 -13.26
N LEU A 230 0.94 -3.53 -13.13
CA LEU A 230 0.98 -4.35 -11.92
C LEU A 230 2.39 -4.91 -11.64
N ARG A 231 3.18 -5.16 -12.69
CA ARG A 231 4.59 -5.57 -12.57
C ARG A 231 5.46 -4.43 -12.07
N GLU A 232 5.17 -3.19 -12.47
CA GLU A 232 5.86 -1.99 -12.00
C GLU A 232 5.57 -1.76 -10.51
N ALA A 233 4.29 -1.78 -10.12
CA ALA A 233 3.88 -1.65 -8.72
C ALA A 233 4.48 -2.76 -7.84
N TRP A 234 4.57 -3.99 -8.35
CA TRP A 234 5.23 -5.10 -7.67
C TRP A 234 6.74 -4.89 -7.55
N ALA A 235 7.43 -4.48 -8.62
CA ALA A 235 8.88 -4.21 -8.61
C ALA A 235 9.25 -3.03 -7.71
N LEU A 236 8.35 -2.06 -7.55
CA LEU A 236 8.48 -0.93 -6.62
C LEU A 236 8.14 -1.30 -5.17
N GLY A 237 7.62 -2.51 -4.90
CA GLY A 237 7.24 -2.92 -3.55
C GLY A 237 5.97 -2.24 -3.04
N LEU A 238 5.11 -1.73 -3.93
CA LEU A 238 3.81 -1.14 -3.61
C LEU A 238 2.71 -2.20 -3.42
N LEU A 239 2.92 -3.39 -3.98
CA LEU A 239 2.10 -4.58 -3.74
C LEU A 239 3.00 -5.80 -3.59
N ASP A 240 2.48 -6.84 -2.93
CA ASP A 240 3.21 -8.07 -2.66
C ASP A 240 2.83 -9.18 -3.63
N ARG A 241 1.55 -9.24 -4.02
CA ARG A 241 1.00 -10.32 -4.83
C ARG A 241 0.07 -9.85 -5.93
N VAL A 242 0.11 -10.52 -7.09
CA VAL A 242 -0.91 -10.36 -8.15
C VAL A 242 -1.70 -11.65 -8.27
N LYS A 243 -2.95 -11.64 -7.77
CA LYS A 243 -3.85 -12.78 -7.79
C LYS A 243 -4.22 -13.16 -9.23
N GLY A 244 -4.08 -14.45 -9.55
CA GLY A 244 -4.27 -15.00 -10.88
C GLY A 244 -3.00 -14.96 -11.75
N VAL A 245 -1.84 -14.63 -11.17
CA VAL A 245 -0.53 -14.63 -11.83
C VAL A 245 0.45 -15.44 -10.97
N PRO A 246 0.56 -16.77 -11.16
CA PRO A 246 1.29 -17.66 -10.25
C PRO A 246 2.71 -17.19 -9.91
N ARG A 247 3.40 -16.63 -10.90
CA ARG A 247 4.77 -16.10 -10.73
C ARG A 247 4.83 -14.89 -9.81
N LEU A 248 3.78 -14.08 -9.75
CA LEU A 248 3.68 -12.91 -8.87
C LEU A 248 2.85 -13.16 -7.61
N GLU A 249 2.48 -14.42 -7.30
CA GLU A 249 1.68 -14.75 -6.10
C GLU A 249 2.53 -15.11 -4.87
N ALA A 250 3.76 -15.57 -5.06
CA ALA A 250 4.64 -15.93 -3.96
C ALA A 250 5.48 -14.72 -3.52
N ARG A 251 5.54 -14.46 -2.21
CA ARG A 251 6.60 -13.61 -1.65
C ARG A 251 7.91 -14.37 -1.86
N LEU A 252 8.88 -13.74 -2.53
CA LEU A 252 10.24 -14.25 -2.54
C LEU A 252 10.68 -14.33 -1.07
N ALA A 253 11.12 -15.51 -0.63
CA ALA A 253 11.53 -15.69 0.76
C ALA A 253 12.67 -14.70 1.06
N VAL A 254 12.35 -13.64 1.82
CA VAL A 254 13.36 -12.76 2.37
C VAL A 254 14.14 -13.62 3.38
N VAL A 255 15.42 -13.84 3.12
CA VAL A 255 16.34 -14.38 4.14
C VAL A 255 16.26 -13.41 5.31
N PRO A 256 15.77 -13.83 6.50
CA PRO A 256 15.68 -12.93 7.62
C PRO A 256 17.08 -12.45 7.97
N VAL A 257 17.32 -11.14 7.83
CA VAL A 257 18.41 -10.49 8.55
C VAL A 257 18.05 -10.64 10.01
N GLN A 258 18.77 -11.52 10.73
CA GLN A 258 18.61 -11.69 12.16
C GLN A 258 18.85 -10.34 12.84
N THR A 259 17.77 -9.66 13.20
CA THR A 259 17.81 -8.56 14.15
C THR A 259 18.06 -9.18 15.52
N ALA A 260 19.33 -9.26 15.90
CA ALA A 260 19.73 -9.55 17.27
C ALA A 260 19.32 -8.37 18.17
N VAL A 261 18.04 -8.32 18.54
CA VAL A 261 17.59 -7.52 19.68
C VAL A 261 17.91 -8.34 20.92
N GLN A 262 19.10 -8.14 21.47
CA GLN A 262 19.38 -8.54 22.85
C GLN A 262 18.51 -7.67 23.76
N ALA A 263 17.45 -8.25 24.31
CA ALA A 263 16.73 -7.65 25.42
C ALA A 263 17.68 -7.49 26.62
N PRO A 264 17.74 -6.33 27.28
CA PRO A 264 18.52 -6.18 28.50
C PRO A 264 17.93 -7.09 29.58
N ALA A 265 18.79 -7.90 30.20
CA ALA A 265 18.43 -8.81 31.27
C ALA A 265 17.76 -8.04 32.41
N GLN A 266 16.48 -8.31 32.65
CA GLN A 266 15.77 -7.83 33.83
C GLN A 266 16.39 -8.49 35.07
N GLN A 267 17.20 -7.72 35.81
CA GLN A 267 17.61 -8.08 37.16
C GLN A 267 16.37 -8.02 38.07
N ARG A 268 15.89 -9.20 38.49
CA ARG A 268 14.89 -9.31 39.57
C ARG A 268 15.52 -8.83 40.88
N PRO A 269 14.87 -7.93 41.65
CA PRO A 269 15.34 -7.61 42.99
C PRO A 269 15.20 -8.85 43.89
N ARG A 270 16.28 -9.20 44.59
CA ARG A 270 16.25 -10.20 45.67
C ARG A 270 15.39 -9.63 46.80
N LEU A 271 14.29 -10.32 47.11
CA LEU A 271 13.58 -10.14 48.37
C LEU A 271 14.55 -10.45 49.51
N ALA A 272 14.93 -9.42 50.26
CA ALA A 272 15.61 -9.59 51.54
C ALA A 272 14.57 -10.05 52.57
N SER A 273 14.75 -11.27 53.07
CA SER A 273 14.07 -11.78 54.24
C SER A 273 14.59 -11.06 55.49
N LEU A 274 13.73 -10.27 56.14
CA LEU A 274 13.70 -9.97 57.57
C LEU A 274 12.26 -9.63 57.96
#